data_AF-A0A818KEY0-F1
#
_entry.id   AF-A0A818KEY0-F1
#
_cell.length_a   1.000
_cell.length_b   1.000
_cell.length_c   1.000
_cell.angle_alpha   90.00
_cell.angle_beta   90.00
_cell.angle_gamma   90.00
#
_symmetry.space_group_name_H-M   'P 1'
#
loop_
_entity.id
_entity.type
_entity.pdbx_description
1 polymer ?
#
loop_
_entity_poly.entity_id
_entity_poly.type
_entity_poly.pdbx_seq_one_letter_code
_entity_poly.pdbx_strand_id
1 'polypeptide(L)'
;MLKIRACSSIIHRYQSTSSSVSINHLTNDEIRAHRLRVFANERQTQIERIRRVEKIEVDVHDPIQSTKLLMNKNISTPYHCAQHLSSVLVERSCLALVDDQYIWDMNRPLERDCTLKFLHFMEHKCEEQNRAYWRTCSFIIGYILETAFKSNYHVELCSFPPPQFQFGSFAYDAKLNLGDWQPSRDDLRCLSIQAYKLRDRDLRFECLHISKSIAEEMFAYDRFKLAQIPHMLRLISPDDNQARLTVYRMALWPEHGIQSIRTG
;
A
#
# COMPACT_ATOMS: atom_id res chain seq x y z
N MET A 1 -11.45 -19.22 5.14
CA MET A 1 -12.83 -18.98 4.67
C MET A 1 -13.15 -17.51 4.87
N LEU A 2 -13.42 -16.76 3.80
CA LEU A 2 -13.80 -15.35 3.88
C LEU A 2 -15.14 -15.21 4.62
N LYS A 3 -15.27 -14.20 5.49
CA LYS A 3 -16.51 -13.88 6.19
C LYS A 3 -16.75 -12.38 6.05
N ILE A 4 -17.98 -12.01 5.69
CA ILE A 4 -18.46 -10.63 5.77
C ILE A 4 -19.40 -10.57 6.97
N ARG A 5 -19.23 -9.55 7.80
CA ARG A 5 -20.07 -9.32 8.98
C ARG A 5 -20.68 -7.92 8.86
N ALA A 6 -21.98 -7.81 9.12
CA ALA A 6 -22.60 -6.50 9.32
C ALA A 6 -22.05 -5.89 10.62
N CYS A 7 -21.57 -4.65 10.55
CA CYS A 7 -21.03 -3.93 11.71
C CYS A 7 -21.77 -2.61 11.90
N SER A 8 -22.61 -2.53 12.93
CA SER A 8 -23.43 -1.34 13.24
C SER A 8 -22.65 -0.21 13.93
N SER A 9 -21.47 -0.50 14.48
CA SER A 9 -20.70 0.43 15.33
C SER A 9 -19.78 1.39 14.56
N ILE A 10 -19.60 1.21 13.26
CA ILE A 10 -18.67 2.01 12.43
C ILE A 10 -19.25 3.39 12.10
N ILE A 11 -20.58 3.46 11.95
CA ILE A 11 -21.28 4.68 11.51
C ILE A 11 -21.05 5.85 12.49
N HIS A 12 -20.89 5.59 13.78
CA HIS A 12 -20.75 6.65 14.78
C HIS A 12 -19.34 7.24 14.91
N ARG A 13 -18.28 6.57 14.42
CA ARG A 13 -16.90 7.00 14.72
C ARG A 13 -16.38 8.14 13.83
N TYR A 14 -16.98 8.35 12.66
CA TYR A 14 -16.51 9.32 11.65
C TYR A 14 -17.64 10.19 11.07
N GLN A 15 -18.73 10.41 11.80
CA GLN A 15 -19.71 11.43 11.43
C GLN A 15 -19.14 12.83 11.72
N SER A 16 -18.37 13.36 10.78
CA SER A 16 -18.03 14.78 10.75
C SER A 16 -18.99 15.49 9.79
N THR A 17 -19.59 16.58 10.26
CA THR A 17 -20.33 17.54 9.45
C THR A 17 -19.39 18.15 8.41
N SER A 18 -19.36 17.59 7.21
CA SER A 18 -18.70 18.18 6.05
C SER A 18 -19.73 18.32 4.95
N SER A 19 -19.77 19.53 4.37
CA SER A 19 -20.64 19.95 3.29
C SER A 19 -20.65 18.89 2.20
N SER A 20 -21.82 18.33 1.94
CA SER A 20 -22.03 17.34 0.89
C SER A 20 -21.73 17.97 -0.46
N VAL A 21 -20.52 17.78 -0.98
CA VAL A 21 -20.36 17.70 -2.43
C VAL A 21 -21.25 16.53 -2.84
N SER A 22 -22.26 16.78 -3.67
CA SER A 22 -23.23 15.77 -4.07
C SER A 22 -22.51 14.57 -4.73
N ILE A 23 -22.30 13.48 -3.97
CA ILE A 23 -21.65 12.22 -4.40
C ILE A 23 -22.50 11.45 -5.45
N ASN A 24 -23.55 12.06 -6.00
CA ASN A 24 -24.62 11.35 -6.68
C ASN A 24 -24.29 10.84 -8.09
N HIS A 25 -23.05 10.95 -8.60
CA HIS A 25 -22.78 10.64 -10.02
C HIS A 25 -21.51 9.85 -10.36
N LEU A 26 -20.62 9.51 -9.41
CA LEU A 26 -19.41 8.76 -9.74
C LEU A 26 -19.48 7.30 -9.31
N THR A 27 -19.18 6.43 -10.26
CA THR A 27 -18.98 4.99 -10.05
C THR A 27 -17.64 4.73 -9.34
N ASN A 28 -17.49 3.55 -8.72
CA ASN A 28 -16.20 3.14 -8.14
C ASN A 28 -15.06 3.11 -9.18
N ASP A 29 -15.38 2.81 -10.43
CA ASP A 29 -14.43 2.82 -11.53
C ASP A 29 -13.89 4.23 -11.82
N GLU A 30 -14.77 5.23 -11.86
CA GLU A 30 -14.36 6.63 -12.06
C GLU A 30 -13.54 7.17 -10.88
N ILE A 31 -13.94 6.85 -9.65
CA ILE A 31 -13.20 7.23 -8.43
C ILE A 31 -11.82 6.56 -8.39
N ARG A 32 -11.73 5.29 -8.80
CA ARG A 32 -10.45 4.57 -8.92
C ARG A 32 -9.58 5.14 -10.04
N ALA A 33 -10.16 5.45 -11.20
CA ALA A 33 -9.44 6.09 -12.29
C ALA A 33 -8.87 7.46 -11.86
N HIS A 34 -9.63 8.24 -11.08
CA HIS A 34 -9.13 9.48 -10.47
C HIS A 34 -7.92 9.24 -9.57
N ARG A 35 -8.02 8.32 -8.60
CA ARG A 35 -6.90 7.98 -7.71
C ARG A 35 -5.66 7.55 -8.48
N LEU A 36 -5.83 6.73 -9.53
CA LEU A 36 -4.72 6.30 -10.37
C LEU A 36 -4.07 7.44 -11.15
N ARG A 37 -4.85 8.41 -11.66
CA ARG A 37 -4.31 9.61 -12.32
C ARG A 37 -3.49 10.46 -11.35
N VAL A 38 -4.03 10.75 -10.16
CA VAL A 38 -3.32 11.53 -9.13
C VAL A 38 -2.02 10.82 -8.72
N PHE A 39 -2.08 9.50 -8.50
CA PHE A 39 -0.90 8.68 -8.18
C PHE A 39 0.15 8.74 -9.30
N ALA A 40 -0.26 8.57 -10.56
CA ALA A 40 0.66 8.60 -11.70
C ALA A 40 1.33 9.98 -11.87
N ASN A 41 0.57 11.06 -11.70
CA ASN A 41 1.09 12.43 -11.80
C ASN A 41 2.10 12.73 -10.68
N GLU A 42 1.79 12.37 -9.43
CA GLU A 42 2.74 12.58 -8.32
C GLU A 42 3.97 11.67 -8.46
N ARG A 43 3.81 10.43 -8.93
CA ARG A 43 4.95 9.55 -9.25
C ARG A 43 5.89 10.21 -10.26
N GLN A 44 5.33 10.71 -11.36
CA GLN A 44 6.11 11.40 -12.39
C GLN A 44 6.81 12.64 -11.81
N THR A 45 6.10 13.45 -11.03
CA THR A 45 6.66 14.61 -10.35
C THR A 45 7.81 14.24 -9.41
N GLN A 46 7.69 13.15 -8.65
CA GLN A 46 8.76 12.66 -7.77
C GLN A 46 9.99 12.21 -8.55
N ILE A 47 9.80 11.54 -9.70
CA ILE A 47 10.89 11.16 -10.60
C ILE A 47 11.58 12.41 -11.18
N GLU A 48 10.83 13.39 -11.65
CA GLU A 48 11.36 14.64 -12.22
C GLU A 48 12.11 15.52 -11.20
N ARG A 49 11.78 15.39 -9.91
CA ARG A 49 12.55 16.03 -8.82
C ARG A 49 13.98 15.48 -8.73
N ILE A 50 14.23 14.27 -9.22
CA ILE A 50 15.57 13.67 -9.27
C ILE A 50 16.32 14.22 -10.48
N ARG A 51 16.83 15.45 -10.36
CA ARG A 51 17.56 16.13 -11.45
C ARG A 51 18.90 15.47 -11.79
N ARG A 52 19.55 14.90 -10.77
CA ARG A 52 20.84 14.24 -10.88
C ARG A 52 20.81 12.98 -10.02
N VAL A 53 21.31 11.87 -10.58
CA VAL A 53 21.45 10.62 -9.83
C VAL A 53 22.62 10.77 -8.87
N GLU A 54 22.31 10.86 -7.57
CA GLU A 54 23.27 10.78 -6.48
C GLU A 54 23.50 9.32 -6.09
N LYS A 55 24.72 9.01 -5.63
CA LYS A 55 25.06 7.68 -5.13
C LYS A 55 24.96 7.65 -3.61
N ILE A 56 24.55 6.50 -3.08
CA ILE A 56 24.52 6.20 -1.65
C ILE A 56 25.22 4.87 -1.39
N GLU A 57 25.90 4.77 -0.24
CA GLU A 57 26.48 3.53 0.24
C GLU A 57 25.46 2.78 1.11
N VAL A 58 25.18 1.54 0.73
CA VAL A 58 24.29 0.63 1.46
C VAL A 58 25.12 -0.52 2.02
N ASP A 59 25.27 -0.57 3.33
CA ASP A 59 25.96 -1.69 4.01
C ASP A 59 24.94 -2.79 4.33
N VAL A 60 24.95 -3.86 3.54
CA VAL A 60 24.01 -4.97 3.67
C VAL A 60 24.55 -5.98 4.68
N HIS A 61 23.85 -6.10 5.81
CA HIS A 61 24.20 -7.00 6.91
C HIS A 61 23.52 -8.35 6.69
N ASP A 62 24.31 -9.34 6.26
CA ASP A 62 23.93 -10.75 6.21
C ASP A 62 24.59 -11.49 7.40
N PRO A 63 23.92 -12.49 8.01
CA PRO A 63 24.54 -13.36 9.02
C PRO A 63 25.89 -13.97 8.62
N ILE A 64 26.15 -14.16 7.32
CA ILE A 64 27.38 -14.77 6.80
C ILE A 64 28.44 -13.72 6.49
N GLN A 65 28.07 -12.62 5.82
CA GLN A 65 29.03 -11.59 5.39
C GLN A 65 28.36 -10.23 5.13
N SER A 66 28.90 -9.16 5.71
CA SER A 66 28.49 -7.80 5.36
C SER A 66 29.03 -7.40 3.99
N THR A 67 28.18 -6.81 3.14
CA THR A 67 28.55 -6.37 1.80
C THR A 67 28.12 -4.92 1.57
N LYS A 68 29.07 -4.08 1.16
CA LYS A 68 28.78 -2.68 0.80
C LYS A 68 28.41 -2.57 -0.68
N LEU A 69 27.27 -1.94 -0.96
CA LEU A 69 26.76 -1.69 -2.30
C LEU A 69 26.66 -0.19 -2.57
N LEU A 70 27.04 0.24 -3.77
CA LEU A 70 26.87 1.63 -4.21
C LEU A 70 25.60 1.75 -5.05
N MET A 71 24.56 2.34 -4.47
CA MET A 71 23.20 2.39 -5.04
C MET A 71 22.82 3.82 -5.47
N ASN A 72 21.71 3.97 -6.21
CA ASN A 72 21.20 5.28 -6.62
C ASN A 72 20.20 5.80 -5.60
N LYS A 73 20.47 6.97 -5.03
CA LYS A 73 19.59 7.66 -4.08
C LYS A 73 18.22 7.94 -4.70
N ASN A 74 17.15 7.73 -3.94
CA ASN A 74 15.76 7.92 -4.34
C ASN A 74 15.29 7.08 -5.56
N ILE A 75 16.10 6.11 -6.00
CA ILE A 75 15.79 5.24 -7.15
C ILE A 75 15.94 3.77 -6.75
N SER A 76 17.11 3.40 -6.24
CA SER A 76 17.37 2.04 -5.80
C SER A 76 16.59 1.70 -4.54
N THR A 77 16.23 0.43 -4.41
CA THR A 77 15.36 -0.10 -3.35
C THR A 77 16.04 -1.31 -2.71
N PRO A 78 15.59 -1.77 -1.53
CA PRO A 78 16.10 -3.03 -0.96
C PRO A 78 15.99 -4.22 -1.92
N TYR A 79 14.94 -4.27 -2.76
CA TYR A 79 14.79 -5.28 -3.80
C TYR A 79 15.97 -5.26 -4.79
N HIS A 80 16.40 -4.09 -5.25
CA HIS A 80 17.58 -3.98 -6.12
C HIS A 80 18.85 -4.44 -5.39
N CYS A 81 19.01 -4.12 -4.11
CA CYS A 81 20.14 -4.62 -3.31
C CYS A 81 20.12 -6.16 -3.24
N ALA A 82 18.96 -6.78 -3.04
CA ALA A 82 18.82 -8.24 -3.04
C ALA A 82 19.22 -8.85 -4.39
N GLN A 83 18.83 -8.22 -5.50
CA GLN A 83 19.21 -8.66 -6.85
C GLN A 83 20.73 -8.67 -7.09
N HIS A 84 21.47 -7.75 -6.48
CA HIS A 84 22.93 -7.74 -6.55
C HIS A 84 23.61 -8.87 -5.77
N LEU A 85 22.92 -9.44 -4.78
CA LEU A 85 23.51 -10.40 -3.85
C LEU A 85 23.11 -11.85 -4.18
N SER A 86 21.80 -12.13 -4.30
CA SER A 86 21.34 -13.51 -4.55
C SER A 86 19.87 -13.57 -4.95
N SER A 87 19.52 -14.48 -5.86
CA SER A 87 18.12 -14.79 -6.20
C SER A 87 17.32 -15.29 -4.99
N VAL A 88 17.98 -15.98 -4.03
CA VAL A 88 17.33 -16.48 -2.82
C VAL A 88 16.83 -15.32 -1.94
N LEU A 89 17.58 -14.22 -1.87
CA LEU A 89 17.16 -13.02 -1.15
C LEU A 89 15.99 -12.35 -1.87
N VAL A 90 16.05 -12.26 -3.20
CA VAL A 90 14.96 -11.72 -4.03
C VAL A 90 13.65 -12.48 -3.79
N GLU A 91 13.70 -13.80 -3.66
CA GLU A 91 12.52 -14.65 -3.49
C GLU A 91 11.99 -14.69 -2.05
N ARG A 92 12.87 -14.64 -1.04
CA ARG A 92 12.48 -14.86 0.36
C ARG A 92 12.23 -13.58 1.15
N SER A 93 12.88 -12.48 0.79
CA SER A 93 12.80 -11.23 1.53
C SER A 93 11.47 -10.53 1.28
N CYS A 94 10.71 -10.29 2.35
CA CYS A 94 9.42 -9.61 2.28
C CYS A 94 9.46 -8.17 2.77
N LEU A 95 10.41 -7.84 3.66
CA LEU A 95 10.67 -6.51 4.18
C LEU A 95 12.18 -6.32 4.32
N ALA A 96 12.60 -5.09 4.58
CA ALA A 96 13.94 -4.76 5.04
C ALA A 96 13.90 -3.96 6.34
N LEU A 97 14.95 -4.10 7.14
CA LEU A 97 15.23 -3.27 8.30
C LEU A 97 16.38 -2.34 7.92
N VAL A 98 16.11 -1.04 7.97
CA VAL A 98 17.06 0.03 7.64
C VAL A 98 17.56 0.66 8.94
N ASP A 99 18.88 0.76 9.10
CA ASP A 99 19.55 1.31 10.28
C ASP A 99 19.12 0.64 11.60
N ASP A 100 18.84 -0.67 11.56
CA ASP A 100 18.32 -1.46 12.69
C ASP A 100 17.06 -0.92 13.38
N GLN A 101 16.40 0.08 12.78
CA GLN A 101 15.31 0.82 13.42
C GLN A 101 14.06 0.92 12.55
N TYR A 102 14.22 1.10 11.23
CA TYR A 102 13.10 1.43 10.35
C TYR A 102 12.70 0.24 9.48
N ILE A 103 11.45 -0.22 9.64
CA ILE A 103 10.88 -1.21 8.72
C ILE A 103 10.62 -0.54 7.37
N TRP A 104 11.12 -1.17 6.31
CA TRP A 104 11.14 -0.66 4.96
C TRP A 104 10.53 -1.67 4.00
N ASP A 105 9.70 -1.19 3.08
CA ASP A 105 9.15 -2.02 2.02
C ASP A 105 10.25 -2.34 0.99
N MET A 106 10.23 -3.56 0.43
CA MET A 106 11.25 -3.98 -0.53
C MET A 106 11.34 -3.11 -1.79
N ASN A 107 10.23 -2.49 -2.19
CA ASN A 107 10.15 -1.61 -3.37
C ASN A 107 10.20 -0.12 -3.03
N ARG A 108 10.41 0.26 -1.76
CA ARG A 108 10.53 1.66 -1.37
C ARG A 108 11.95 2.16 -1.66
N PRO A 109 12.13 3.31 -2.35
CA PRO A 109 13.45 3.87 -2.60
C PRO A 109 14.24 4.19 -1.33
N LEU A 110 15.55 4.02 -1.39
CA LEU A 110 16.49 4.36 -0.31
C LEU A 110 16.91 5.83 -0.45
N GLU A 111 16.85 6.56 0.66
CA GLU A 111 16.94 8.03 0.65
C GLU A 111 18.34 8.57 1.03
N ARG A 112 19.19 7.73 1.62
CA ARG A 112 20.51 8.10 2.14
C ARG A 112 21.37 6.85 2.37
N ASP A 113 22.62 7.06 2.72
CA ASP A 113 23.50 5.99 3.21
C ASP A 113 22.85 5.32 4.43
N CYS A 114 22.88 3.99 4.46
CA CYS A 114 22.20 3.22 5.49
C CYS A 114 22.76 1.80 5.64
N THR A 115 22.48 1.18 6.79
CA THR A 115 22.60 -0.27 6.91
C THR A 115 21.30 -0.94 6.46
N LEU A 116 21.40 -2.14 5.89
CA LEU A 116 20.26 -2.88 5.37
C LEU A 116 20.30 -4.33 5.82
N LYS A 117 19.23 -4.79 6.46
CA LYS A 117 19.02 -6.21 6.77
C LYS A 117 17.74 -6.70 6.13
N PHE A 118 17.80 -7.83 5.43
CA PHE A 118 16.60 -8.44 4.86
C PHE A 118 15.82 -9.21 5.91
N LEU A 119 14.49 -9.06 5.87
CA LEU A 119 13.57 -9.75 6.75
C LEU A 119 12.73 -10.77 5.95
N HIS A 120 12.61 -11.98 6.48
CA HIS A 120 11.81 -13.05 5.88
C HIS A 120 10.98 -13.83 6.92
N PHE A 121 10.01 -14.63 6.46
CA PHE A 121 9.09 -15.36 7.34
C PHE A 121 9.72 -16.52 8.13
N MET A 122 10.88 -17.03 7.71
CA MET A 122 11.58 -18.12 8.39
C MET A 122 12.41 -17.67 9.59
N GLU A 123 12.32 -16.40 9.99
CA GLU A 123 13.00 -15.88 11.18
C GLU A 123 12.30 -16.30 12.46
N HIS A 124 13.05 -16.38 13.56
CA HIS A 124 12.50 -16.66 14.89
C HIS A 124 11.48 -15.58 15.32
N LYS A 125 11.67 -14.33 14.91
CA LYS A 125 10.77 -13.21 15.20
C LYS A 125 10.27 -12.63 13.89
N CYS A 126 9.00 -12.86 13.57
CA CYS A 126 8.40 -12.44 12.31
C CYS A 126 7.20 -11.48 12.49
N GLU A 127 7.16 -10.73 13.59
CA GLU A 127 6.01 -9.87 13.93
C GLU A 127 5.73 -8.79 12.88
N GLU A 128 6.78 -8.13 12.38
CA GLU A 128 6.63 -7.06 11.38
C GLU A 128 6.28 -7.62 9.99
N GLN A 129 6.85 -8.77 9.63
CA GLN A 129 6.51 -9.54 8.43
C GLN A 129 5.03 -9.95 8.47
N ASN A 130 4.56 -10.48 9.60
CA ASN A 130 3.15 -10.83 9.80
C ASN A 130 2.26 -9.59 9.74
N ARG A 131 2.67 -8.47 10.36
CA ARG A 131 1.92 -7.22 10.33
C ARG A 131 1.76 -6.70 8.90
N ALA A 132 2.84 -6.69 8.12
CA ALA A 132 2.82 -6.29 6.71
C ALA A 132 1.96 -7.23 5.86
N TYR A 133 2.08 -8.55 6.06
CA TYR A 133 1.26 -9.54 5.37
C TYR A 133 -0.24 -9.32 5.63
N TRP A 134 -0.64 -9.13 6.88
CA TRP A 134 -2.05 -8.94 7.23
C TRP A 134 -2.61 -7.60 6.71
N ARG A 135 -1.81 -6.53 6.74
CA ARG A 135 -2.17 -5.24 6.11
C ARG A 135 -2.35 -5.40 4.60
N THR A 136 -1.48 -6.17 3.95
CA THR A 136 -1.56 -6.47 2.52
C THR A 136 -2.84 -7.25 2.19
N CYS A 137 -3.17 -8.25 3.00
CA CYS A 137 -4.40 -9.01 2.86
C CYS A 137 -5.67 -8.13 3.02
N SER A 138 -5.70 -7.22 4.01
CA SER A 138 -6.77 -6.22 4.14
C SER A 138 -6.86 -5.31 2.91
N PHE A 139 -5.72 -4.82 2.41
CA PHE A 139 -5.65 -3.99 1.20
C PHE A 139 -6.25 -4.69 -0.03
N ILE A 140 -5.87 -5.96 -0.25
CA ILE A 140 -6.39 -6.78 -1.35
C ILE A 140 -7.90 -6.97 -1.24
N ILE A 141 -8.44 -7.24 -0.04
CA ILE A 141 -9.90 -7.32 0.16
C ILE A 141 -10.57 -5.99 -0.18
N GLY A 142 -10.02 -4.85 0.22
CA GLY A 142 -10.57 -3.54 -0.12
C GLY A 142 -10.72 -3.37 -1.65
N TYR A 143 -9.68 -3.74 -2.41
CA TYR A 143 -9.74 -3.73 -3.87
C TYR A 143 -10.79 -4.70 -4.44
N ILE A 144 -10.88 -5.92 -3.90
CA ILE A 144 -11.87 -6.91 -4.36
C ILE A 144 -13.28 -6.40 -4.10
N LEU A 145 -13.55 -5.85 -2.91
CA LEU A 145 -14.86 -5.29 -2.58
C LEU A 145 -15.22 -4.13 -3.51
N GLU A 146 -14.27 -3.27 -3.85
CA GLU A 146 -14.49 -2.15 -4.75
C GLU A 146 -14.75 -2.57 -6.21
N THR A 147 -14.33 -3.78 -6.62
CA THR A 147 -14.38 -4.23 -8.02
C THR A 147 -15.31 -5.41 -8.28
N ALA A 148 -15.81 -6.07 -7.24
CA ALA A 148 -16.65 -7.26 -7.38
C ALA A 148 -18.11 -6.93 -7.71
N PHE A 149 -18.59 -5.75 -7.33
CA PHE A 149 -19.97 -5.32 -7.57
C PHE A 149 -20.10 -4.65 -8.93
N LYS A 150 -21.30 -4.71 -9.52
CA LYS A 150 -21.60 -4.01 -10.77
C LYS A 150 -21.48 -2.50 -10.56
N SER A 151 -21.11 -1.77 -11.62
CA SER A 151 -20.86 -0.33 -11.58
C SER A 151 -22.03 0.53 -11.08
N ASN A 152 -23.27 0.02 -11.15
CA ASN A 152 -24.46 0.67 -10.62
C ASN A 152 -24.60 0.55 -9.08
N TYR A 153 -23.74 -0.21 -8.41
CA TYR A 153 -23.68 -0.33 -6.96
C TYR A 153 -22.41 0.32 -6.43
N HIS A 154 -22.59 1.39 -5.66
CA HIS A 154 -21.47 2.07 -5.03
C HIS A 154 -21.04 1.34 -3.75
N VAL A 155 -19.74 1.02 -3.68
CA VAL A 155 -19.06 0.45 -2.52
C VAL A 155 -18.19 1.53 -1.90
N GLU A 156 -18.44 1.83 -0.63
CA GLU A 156 -17.69 2.84 0.09
C GLU A 156 -16.73 2.16 1.08
N LEU A 157 -15.43 2.35 0.90
CA LEU A 157 -14.40 1.73 1.74
C LEU A 157 -14.19 2.55 3.02
N CYS A 158 -14.60 2.02 4.17
CA CYS A 158 -14.66 2.77 5.41
C CYS A 158 -13.31 2.80 6.14
N SER A 159 -12.83 1.64 6.59
CA SER A 159 -11.65 1.54 7.46
C SER A 159 -10.94 0.20 7.29
N PHE A 160 -9.68 0.18 7.68
CA PHE A 160 -8.85 -1.02 7.70
C PHE A 160 -8.32 -1.19 9.13
N PRO A 161 -9.01 -1.97 9.98
CA PRO A 161 -8.60 -2.17 11.35
C PRO A 161 -7.16 -2.68 11.44
N PRO A 162 -6.37 -2.25 12.45
CA PRO A 162 -5.02 -2.79 12.66
C PRO A 162 -5.04 -4.32 12.75
N PRO A 163 -4.01 -5.02 12.25
CA PRO A 163 -3.91 -6.47 12.39
C PRO A 163 -4.01 -6.91 13.85
N GLN A 164 -4.88 -7.89 14.10
CA GLN A 164 -5.09 -8.49 15.42
C GLN A 164 -4.87 -10.01 15.32
N PHE A 165 -3.63 -10.44 15.51
CA PHE A 165 -3.19 -11.82 15.26
C PHE A 165 -3.97 -12.86 16.07
N GLN A 166 -4.41 -12.49 17.29
CA GLN A 166 -5.19 -13.35 18.18
C GLN A 166 -6.50 -13.86 17.58
N PHE A 167 -7.07 -13.16 16.61
CA PHE A 167 -8.33 -13.56 15.97
C PHE A 167 -8.15 -14.48 14.76
N GLY A 168 -6.92 -14.66 14.27
CA GLY A 168 -6.66 -15.50 13.10
C GLY A 168 -7.28 -14.98 11.79
N SER A 169 -7.63 -13.69 11.71
CA SER A 169 -8.27 -13.09 10.54
C SER A 169 -7.94 -11.60 10.35
N PHE A 170 -7.74 -11.20 9.10
CA PHE A 170 -7.68 -9.80 8.69
C PHE A 170 -9.08 -9.31 8.28
N ALA A 171 -9.30 -8.00 8.36
CA ALA A 171 -10.59 -7.38 8.08
C ALA A 171 -10.43 -6.08 7.27
N TYR A 172 -11.47 -5.75 6.52
CA TYR A 172 -11.65 -4.45 5.88
C TYR A 172 -13.13 -4.08 6.00
N ASP A 173 -13.40 -2.87 6.45
CA ASP A 173 -14.75 -2.37 6.63
C ASP A 173 -15.21 -1.65 5.36
N ALA A 174 -16.35 -2.05 4.82
CA ALA A 174 -16.97 -1.41 3.67
C ALA A 174 -18.47 -1.22 3.90
N LYS A 175 -19.02 -0.16 3.34
CA LYS A 175 -20.45 0.13 3.32
C LYS A 175 -20.99 -0.18 1.92
N LEU A 176 -22.04 -0.99 1.90
CA LEU A 176 -22.77 -1.39 0.71
C LEU A 176 -24.20 -0.85 0.83
N ASN A 177 -24.66 -0.11 -0.18
CA ASN A 177 -26.04 0.39 -0.23
C ASN A 177 -26.95 -0.64 -0.92
N LEU A 178 -27.07 -1.84 -0.34
CA LEU A 178 -27.82 -2.97 -0.90
C LEU A 178 -29.06 -3.35 -0.05
N GLY A 179 -29.51 -2.46 0.84
CA GLY A 179 -30.60 -2.74 1.77
C GLY A 179 -30.27 -3.90 2.71
N ASP A 180 -31.18 -4.87 2.83
CA ASP A 180 -31.04 -6.04 3.71
C ASP A 180 -30.25 -7.20 3.09
N TRP A 181 -29.60 -6.97 1.95
CA TRP A 181 -28.81 -8.01 1.29
C TRP A 181 -27.70 -8.53 2.21
N GLN A 182 -27.58 -9.86 2.28
CA GLN A 182 -26.49 -10.55 2.93
C GLN A 182 -25.80 -11.48 1.94
N PRO A 183 -24.46 -11.59 1.98
CA PRO A 183 -23.73 -12.44 1.06
C PRO A 183 -24.04 -13.91 1.31
N SER A 184 -24.40 -14.61 0.24
CA SER A 184 -24.52 -16.07 0.25
C SER A 184 -23.13 -16.74 0.30
N ARG A 185 -23.11 -18.06 0.48
CA ARG A 185 -21.86 -18.84 0.37
C ARG A 185 -21.24 -18.73 -1.02
N ASP A 186 -22.06 -18.63 -2.07
CA ASP A 186 -21.58 -18.53 -3.44
C ASP A 186 -20.99 -17.15 -3.73
N ASP A 187 -21.56 -16.07 -3.18
CA ASP A 187 -20.96 -14.74 -3.25
C ASP A 187 -19.57 -14.71 -2.62
N LEU A 188 -19.42 -15.30 -1.43
CA LEU A 188 -18.12 -15.39 -0.75
C LEU A 188 -17.10 -16.24 -1.54
N ARG A 189 -17.55 -17.29 -2.23
CA ARG A 189 -16.70 -18.08 -3.15
C ARG A 189 -16.26 -17.23 -4.34
N CYS A 190 -17.16 -16.47 -4.94
CA CYS A 190 -16.85 -15.56 -6.05
C CYS A 190 -15.79 -14.53 -5.64
N LEU A 191 -15.91 -13.90 -4.46
CA LEU A 191 -14.89 -12.99 -3.93
C LEU A 191 -13.54 -13.69 -3.71
N SER A 192 -13.55 -14.93 -3.21
CA SER A 192 -12.33 -15.73 -3.03
C SER A 192 -11.66 -16.04 -4.38
N ILE A 193 -12.43 -16.33 -5.43
CA ILE A 193 -11.91 -16.54 -6.79
C ILE A 193 -11.22 -15.27 -7.31
N GLN A 194 -11.74 -14.07 -7.03
CA GLN A 194 -11.07 -12.83 -7.42
C GLN A 194 -9.72 -12.66 -6.72
N ALA A 195 -9.61 -13.04 -5.44
CA ALA A 195 -8.32 -13.05 -4.73
C ALA A 195 -7.29 -13.98 -5.39
N TYR A 196 -7.70 -15.19 -5.79
CA TYR A 196 -6.82 -16.12 -6.51
C TYR A 196 -6.39 -15.55 -7.87
N LYS A 197 -7.31 -14.95 -8.63
CA LYS A 197 -6.98 -14.29 -9.89
C LYS A 197 -5.98 -13.15 -9.73
N LEU A 198 -6.07 -12.39 -8.63
CA LEU A 198 -5.13 -11.31 -8.35
C LEU A 198 -3.73 -11.84 -8.00
N ARG A 199 -3.67 -12.91 -7.19
CA ARG A 199 -2.41 -13.60 -6.89
C ARG A 199 -1.69 -14.05 -8.17
N ASP A 200 -2.44 -14.63 -9.12
CA ASP A 200 -1.87 -15.19 -10.34
C ASP A 200 -1.36 -14.12 -11.33
N ARG A 201 -1.67 -12.83 -11.10
CA ARG A 201 -1.17 -11.71 -11.91
C ARG A 201 0.21 -11.20 -11.51
N ASP A 202 0.78 -11.68 -10.40
CA ASP A 202 2.07 -11.22 -9.84
C ASP A 202 2.22 -9.69 -9.78
N LEU A 203 1.16 -9.01 -9.31
CA LEU A 203 1.16 -7.55 -9.18
C LEU A 203 2.19 -7.11 -8.15
N ARG A 204 2.92 -6.03 -8.44
CA ARG A 204 3.87 -5.42 -7.53
C ARG A 204 3.20 -4.28 -6.76
N PHE A 205 3.59 -4.14 -5.50
CA PHE A 205 3.24 -2.98 -4.69
C PHE A 205 4.21 -1.84 -4.98
N GLU A 206 3.66 -0.73 -5.46
CA GLU A 206 4.31 0.57 -5.56
C GLU A 206 3.87 1.43 -4.37
N CYS A 207 4.79 2.20 -3.80
CA CYS A 207 4.47 3.15 -2.74
C CYS A 207 4.97 4.56 -3.07
N LEU A 208 4.21 5.57 -2.62
CA LEU A 208 4.60 6.98 -2.70
C LEU A 208 4.42 7.64 -1.33
N HIS A 209 5.29 8.59 -1.01
CA HIS A 209 5.14 9.49 0.12
C HIS A 209 4.58 10.81 -0.37
N ILE A 210 3.35 11.12 0.00
CA ILE A 210 2.60 12.26 -0.53
C ILE A 210 2.27 13.26 0.57
N SER A 211 2.12 14.53 0.19
CA SER A 211 1.66 15.58 1.11
C SER A 211 0.19 15.41 1.45
N LYS A 212 -0.27 16.12 2.49
CA LYS A 212 -1.69 16.23 2.84
C LYS A 212 -2.55 16.67 1.66
N SER A 213 -2.13 17.70 0.92
CA SER A 213 -2.88 18.24 -0.22
C SER A 213 -3.10 17.21 -1.32
N ILE A 214 -2.06 16.44 -1.67
CA ILE A 214 -2.16 15.38 -2.68
C ILE A 214 -3.01 14.22 -2.18
N ALA A 215 -2.94 13.90 -0.88
CA ALA A 215 -3.81 12.88 -0.29
C ALA A 215 -5.29 13.30 -0.32
N GLU A 216 -5.59 14.56 0.02
CA GLU A 216 -6.95 15.11 -0.05
C GLU A 216 -7.48 15.13 -1.48
N GLU A 217 -6.65 15.47 -2.47
CA GLU A 217 -7.01 15.37 -3.89
C GLU A 217 -7.27 13.91 -4.32
N MET A 218 -6.37 13.00 -3.94
CA MET A 218 -6.47 11.57 -4.29
C MET A 218 -7.76 10.97 -3.72
N PHE A 219 -8.13 11.31 -2.49
CA PHE A 219 -9.30 10.77 -1.80
C PHE A 219 -10.50 11.72 -1.79
N ALA A 220 -10.58 12.70 -2.70
CA ALA A 220 -11.62 13.74 -2.73
C ALA A 220 -13.07 13.19 -2.73
N TYR A 221 -13.26 11.96 -3.19
CA TYR A 221 -14.58 11.30 -3.27
C TYR A 221 -14.81 10.22 -2.20
N ASP A 222 -13.90 10.07 -1.24
CA ASP A 222 -13.98 9.11 -0.15
C ASP A 222 -13.99 9.84 1.20
N ARG A 223 -15.19 10.09 1.74
CA ARG A 223 -15.36 10.85 2.99
C ARG A 223 -14.68 10.18 4.18
N PHE A 224 -14.61 8.85 4.22
CA PHE A 224 -14.02 8.14 5.34
C PHE A 224 -12.50 8.30 5.32
N LYS A 225 -11.88 8.18 4.14
CA LYS A 225 -10.44 8.44 3.97
C LYS A 225 -10.10 9.90 4.27
N LEU A 226 -10.89 10.85 3.77
CA LEU A 226 -10.69 12.28 4.06
C LEU A 226 -10.73 12.57 5.56
N ALA A 227 -11.70 12.00 6.28
CA ALA A 227 -11.78 12.15 7.74
C ALA A 227 -10.59 11.52 8.49
N GLN A 228 -9.95 10.49 7.92
CA GLN A 228 -8.80 9.81 8.52
C GLN A 228 -7.48 10.55 8.30
N ILE A 229 -7.31 11.27 7.19
CA ILE A 229 -6.04 11.94 6.80
C ILE A 229 -5.45 12.79 7.95
N PRO A 230 -6.19 13.72 8.59
CA PRO A 230 -5.62 14.55 9.65
C PRO A 230 -5.21 13.77 10.90
N HIS A 231 -5.89 12.67 11.20
CA HIS A 231 -5.50 11.80 12.31
C HIS A 231 -4.24 11.00 11.96
N MET A 232 -4.16 10.45 10.76
CA MET A 232 -2.98 9.70 10.30
C MET A 232 -1.72 10.55 10.27
N LEU A 233 -1.80 11.80 9.80
CA LEU A 233 -0.65 12.71 9.76
C LEU A 233 -0.10 12.98 11.16
N ARG A 234 -0.97 13.25 12.15
CA ARG A 234 -0.58 13.47 13.55
C ARG A 234 0.10 12.26 14.20
N LEU A 235 -0.20 11.04 13.76
CA LEU A 235 0.47 9.83 14.23
C LEU A 235 1.88 9.67 13.65
N ILE A 236 2.17 10.28 12.50
CA ILE A 236 3.47 10.19 11.83
C ILE A 236 4.41 11.28 12.35
N SER A 237 3.93 12.52 12.43
CA SER A 237 4.67 13.65 12.98
C SER A 237 3.71 14.65 13.61
N PRO A 238 4.07 15.25 14.76
CA PRO A 238 3.29 16.34 15.35
C PRO A 238 3.36 17.65 14.52
N ASP A 239 4.32 17.78 13.59
CA ASP A 239 4.41 18.91 12.66
C ASP A 239 3.74 18.58 11.31
N ASP A 240 2.58 19.23 11.06
CA ASP A 240 1.75 19.04 9.88
C ASP A 240 2.48 19.38 8.55
N ASN A 241 3.52 20.23 8.58
CA ASN A 241 4.23 20.65 7.36
C ASN A 241 5.29 19.65 6.86
N GLN A 242 5.71 18.71 7.70
CA GLN A 242 6.69 17.68 7.32
C GLN A 242 6.09 16.27 7.21
N ALA A 243 4.90 16.06 7.77
CA ALA A 243 4.22 14.77 7.72
C ALA A 243 3.84 14.39 6.27
N ARG A 244 4.33 13.23 5.82
CA ARG A 244 3.95 12.63 4.53
C ARG A 244 3.21 11.32 4.75
N LEU A 245 2.14 11.12 4.00
CA LEU A 245 1.38 9.88 4.01
C LEU A 245 1.97 8.90 3.01
N THR A 246 2.09 7.63 3.42
CA THR A 246 2.41 6.55 2.49
C THR A 246 1.13 6.05 1.85
N VAL A 247 1.07 6.09 0.52
CA VAL A 247 0.00 5.47 -0.28
C VAL A 247 0.56 4.32 -1.10
N TYR A 248 -0.26 3.29 -1.28
CA TYR A 248 0.12 2.07 -2.02
C TYR A 248 -0.77 1.87 -3.23
N ARG A 249 -0.17 1.37 -4.31
CA ARG A 249 -0.84 0.92 -5.53
C ARG A 249 -0.36 -0.49 -5.85
N MET A 250 -1.27 -1.35 -6.32
CA MET A 250 -0.90 -2.61 -6.99
C MET A 250 -0.90 -2.38 -8.50
N ALA A 251 0.21 -2.70 -9.17
CA ALA A 251 0.38 -2.51 -10.61
C ALA A 251 1.12 -3.69 -11.26
N LEU A 252 0.94 -3.87 -12.57
CA LEU A 252 1.79 -4.80 -13.33
C LEU A 252 3.17 -4.15 -13.53
N TRP A 253 4.22 -4.96 -13.44
CA TRP A 253 5.57 -4.54 -13.77
C TRP A 253 5.99 -5.08 -15.14
N PRO A 254 6.56 -4.28 -16.06
CA PRO A 254 6.59 -2.81 -16.13
C PRO A 254 5.44 -2.27 -17.00
N GLU A 255 4.58 -1.42 -16.44
CA GLU A 255 3.69 -0.58 -17.24
C GLU A 255 4.52 0.55 -17.88
N HIS A 256 5.00 0.30 -19.11
CA HIS A 256 5.69 1.21 -20.02
C HIS A 256 6.99 1.88 -19.51
N GLY A 257 8.12 1.38 -20.00
CA GLY A 257 9.24 2.23 -20.39
C GLY A 257 10.04 2.91 -19.29
N ILE A 258 10.59 2.13 -18.34
CA ILE A 258 11.96 2.46 -17.91
C ILE A 258 12.84 1.95 -19.05
N GLN A 259 13.06 2.79 -20.07
CA GLN A 259 14.25 2.60 -20.90
C GLN A 259 15.40 2.51 -19.91
N SER A 260 16.13 1.40 -19.96
CA SER A 260 17.40 1.25 -19.27
C SER A 260 18.13 2.58 -19.38
N ILE A 261 18.40 3.23 -18.26
CA ILE A 261 19.46 4.22 -18.21
C ILE A 261 20.70 3.38 -18.52
N ARG A 262 21.02 3.28 -19.81
CA ARG A 262 22.28 2.73 -20.29
C ARG A 262 23.31 3.66 -19.70
N THR A 263 24.00 3.19 -18.68
CA THR A 263 25.29 3.72 -18.28
C THR A 263 26.19 3.58 -19.50
N GLY A 264 26.35 4.68 -20.24
CA GLY A 264 27.53 4.93 -21.05
C GLY A 264 28.64 5.46 -20.15
#